data_AF-A0A6N8BA32-F1
#
_entry.id   AF-A0A6N8BA32-F1
#
_cell.length_a   1.000
_cell.length_b   1.000
_cell.length_c   1.000
_cell.angle_alpha   90.00
_cell.angle_beta   90.00
_cell.angle_gamma   90.00
#
_symmetry.space_group_name_H-M   'P 1'
#
loop_
_entity.id
_entity.type
_entity.pdbx_description
1 polymer ?
#
loop_
_entity_poly.entity_id
_entity_poly.type
_entity_poly.pdbx_seq_one_letter_code
_entity_poly.pdbx_strand_id
1 'polypeptide(L)'
;MQNQVILLLEKQFTLTNEDKKILEQKTRSLNRSDRHYYFKELKPREKEFKQYFKEMVHDADVQELKDMVVVNLLERGGDPSIADGLLMDVLGRIEVYHQLRKKAAQEGIRLKALNSFGGIGLLIGIVGLISAVYLYFLNR
;
A
#
# COMPACT_ATOMS: atom_id res chain seq x y z
N MET A 1 5.59 -13.82 -8.68
CA MET A 1 6.83 -13.03 -8.76
C MET A 1 7.31 -12.75 -7.35
N GLN A 2 8.62 -12.66 -7.15
CA GLN A 2 9.20 -12.33 -5.86
C GLN A 2 9.00 -10.83 -5.60
N ASN A 3 8.48 -10.46 -4.43
CA ASN A 3 8.26 -9.06 -4.08
C ASN A 3 9.58 -8.28 -4.08
N GLN A 4 9.64 -7.25 -4.91
CA GLN A 4 10.83 -6.44 -5.12
C GLN A 4 11.27 -5.69 -3.85
N VAL A 5 10.35 -5.35 -2.94
CA VAL A 5 10.65 -4.69 -1.67
C VAL A 5 11.41 -5.62 -0.73
N ILE A 6 11.13 -6.92 -0.77
CA ILE A 6 11.90 -7.91 0.01
C ILE A 6 13.33 -7.97 -0.51
N LEU A 7 13.53 -7.95 -1.83
CA LEU A 7 14.87 -7.91 -2.43
C LEU A 7 15.67 -6.68 -1.98
N LEU A 8 15.02 -5.53 -1.79
CA LEU A 8 15.67 -4.33 -1.25
C LEU A 8 16.14 -4.53 0.19
N LEU A 9 15.34 -5.18 1.04
CA LEU A 9 15.73 -5.48 2.42
C LEU A 9 16.87 -6.51 2.48
N GLU A 10 16.88 -7.49 1.58
CA GLU A 10 17.94 -8.52 1.50
C GLU A 10 19.32 -7.93 1.18
N LYS A 11 19.39 -6.79 0.50
CA LYS A 11 20.67 -6.13 0.20
C LYS A 11 21.38 -5.63 1.46
N GLN A 12 20.63 -5.21 2.47
CA GLN A 12 21.16 -4.59 3.68
C GLN A 12 21.09 -5.51 4.91
N PHE A 13 20.07 -6.36 4.97
CA PHE A 13 19.78 -7.17 6.14
C PHE A 13 19.89 -8.66 5.82
N THR A 14 20.47 -9.42 6.76
CA THR A 14 20.43 -10.87 6.71
C THR A 14 19.02 -11.34 7.06
N LEU A 15 18.23 -11.67 6.05
CA LEU A 15 16.87 -12.21 6.17
C LEU A 15 16.89 -13.73 6.01
N THR A 16 16.36 -14.43 7.01
CA THR A 16 16.13 -15.87 6.93
C THR A 16 15.01 -16.20 5.94
N ASN A 17 14.89 -17.46 5.53
CA ASN A 17 13.77 -17.89 4.68
C ASN A 17 12.41 -17.69 5.36
N GLU A 18 12.36 -17.78 6.69
CA GLU A 18 11.15 -17.55 7.48
C GLU A 18 10.77 -16.06 7.52
N ASP A 19 11.76 -15.17 7.66
CA ASP A 19 11.56 -13.72 7.54
C ASP A 19 10.92 -13.37 6.19
N LYS A 20 11.52 -13.86 5.10
CA LYS A 20 11.06 -13.60 3.72
C LYS A 20 9.63 -14.10 3.54
N LYS A 21 9.34 -15.32 3.99
CA LYS A 21 8.00 -15.92 3.94
C LYS A 21 6.97 -15.04 4.65
N ILE A 22 7.28 -14.54 5.84
CA ILE A 22 6.33 -13.73 6.63
C ILE A 22 6.18 -12.33 6.03
N LEU A 23 7.28 -11.68 5.63
CA LEU A 23 7.29 -10.38 4.98
C LEU A 23 6.48 -10.37 3.68
N GLU A 24 6.43 -11.51 2.99
CA GLU A 24 5.67 -11.69 1.75
C GLU A 24 4.16 -11.82 1.96
N GLN A 25 3.72 -12.20 3.16
CA GLN A 25 2.31 -12.38 3.47
C GLN A 25 1.58 -11.04 3.72
N LYS A 26 0.25 -11.10 3.72
CA LYS A 26 -0.61 -10.00 4.18
C LYS A 26 -0.70 -10.10 5.71
N THR A 27 -0.71 -8.98 6.43
CA THR A 27 -0.85 -9.01 7.91
C THR A 27 -2.09 -9.80 8.37
N ARG A 28 -3.19 -9.68 7.61
CA ARG A 28 -4.45 -10.39 7.91
C ARG A 28 -4.43 -11.89 7.62
N SER A 29 -3.46 -12.39 6.85
CA SER A 29 -3.33 -13.82 6.52
C SER A 29 -2.39 -14.57 7.46
N LEU A 30 -1.70 -13.87 8.37
CA LEU A 30 -0.80 -14.52 9.31
C LEU A 30 -1.55 -15.46 10.26
N ASN A 31 -1.14 -16.73 10.26
CA ASN A 31 -1.61 -17.72 11.24
C ASN A 31 -1.05 -17.41 12.64
N ARG A 32 -1.37 -18.24 13.65
CA ARG A 32 -0.92 -18.00 15.04
C ARG A 32 0.61 -18.06 15.20
N SER A 33 1.28 -19.04 14.60
CA SER A 33 2.73 -19.20 14.68
C SER A 33 3.45 -18.07 13.94
N ASP A 34 3.00 -17.74 12.74
CA ASP A 34 3.55 -16.67 11.91
C ASP A 34 3.39 -15.31 12.61
N ARG A 35 2.26 -15.06 13.29
CA ARG A 35 2.08 -13.86 14.13
C ARG A 35 3.06 -13.84 15.29
N HIS A 36 3.20 -14.96 16.01
CA HIS A 36 4.13 -15.02 17.13
C HIS A 36 5.56 -14.72 16.68
N TYR A 37 6.01 -15.35 15.59
CA TYR A 37 7.31 -15.07 14.98
C TYR A 37 7.42 -13.61 14.56
N TYR A 38 6.42 -13.08 13.83
CA TYR A 38 6.42 -11.70 13.36
C TYR A 38 6.61 -10.71 14.52
N PHE A 39 5.86 -10.84 15.61
CA PHE A 39 5.97 -9.93 16.75
C PHE A 39 7.26 -10.10 17.54
N LYS A 40 7.84 -11.30 17.55
CA LYS A 40 9.06 -11.60 18.28
C LYS A 40 10.32 -11.18 17.53
N GLU A 41 10.42 -11.50 16.23
CA GLU A 41 11.66 -11.38 15.45
C GLU A 41 11.64 -10.20 14.48
N LEU A 42 10.53 -9.99 13.76
CA LEU A 42 10.46 -8.98 12.69
C LEU A 42 10.02 -7.61 13.19
N LYS A 43 9.02 -7.55 14.08
CA LYS A 43 8.46 -6.31 14.60
C LYS A 43 9.50 -5.42 15.32
N PRO A 44 10.42 -5.96 16.14
CA PRO A 44 11.46 -5.13 16.76
C PRO A 44 12.37 -4.43 15.73
N ARG A 45 12.62 -5.08 14.60
CA ARG A 45 13.48 -4.59 13.51
C ARG A 45 12.78 -3.60 12.57
N GLU A 46 11.48 -3.39 12.73
CA GLU A 46 10.68 -2.51 11.88
C GLU A 46 11.25 -1.09 11.80
N LYS A 47 11.78 -0.57 12.92
CA LYS A 47 12.39 0.76 12.96
C LYS A 47 13.61 0.84 12.04
N GLU A 48 14.45 -0.19 12.03
CA GLU A 48 15.64 -0.29 11.19
C GLU A 48 15.26 -0.40 9.71
N PHE A 49 14.29 -1.24 9.39
CA PHE A 49 13.78 -1.36 8.01
C PHE A 49 13.24 -0.03 7.48
N LYS A 50 12.45 0.68 8.29
CA LYS A 50 11.92 2.00 7.92
C LYS A 50 13.02 3.04 7.77
N GLN A 51 14.05 3.00 8.62
CA GLN A 51 15.17 3.91 8.52
C GLN A 51 15.95 3.69 7.21
N TYR A 52 16.24 2.45 6.87
CA TYR A 52 16.87 2.08 5.60
C TYR A 52 16.06 2.57 4.38
N PHE A 53 14.73 2.40 4.40
CA PHE A 53 13.89 2.93 3.33
C PHE A 53 13.86 4.46 3.28
N LYS A 54 13.93 5.15 4.43
CA LYS A 54 14.02 6.63 4.44
C LYS A 54 15.29 7.11 3.78
N GLU A 55 16.42 6.50 4.11
CA GLU A 55 17.72 6.80 3.49
C GLU A 55 17.65 6.57 1.97
N MET A 56 17.07 5.45 1.55
CA MET A 56 16.85 5.17 0.13
C MET A 56 15.95 6.19 -0.55
N VAL A 57 14.90 6.68 0.11
CA VAL A 57 14.01 7.73 -0.42
C VAL A 57 14.73 9.08 -0.53
N HIS A 58 15.74 9.34 0.29
CA HIS A 58 16.57 10.55 0.16
C HIS A 58 17.52 10.48 -1.04
N ASP A 59 18.05 9.30 -1.34
CA ASP A 59 19.10 9.13 -2.35
C ASP A 59 18.60 8.65 -3.72
N ALA A 60 17.42 8.01 -3.78
CA ALA A 60 16.87 7.38 -4.99
C ALA A 60 15.69 8.17 -5.58
N ASP A 61 15.31 7.79 -6.80
CA ASP A 61 14.06 8.27 -7.40
C ASP A 61 12.86 7.70 -6.66
N VAL A 62 12.22 8.56 -5.88
CA VAL A 62 10.99 8.25 -5.12
C VAL A 62 9.89 7.70 -6.02
N GLN A 63 9.83 8.14 -7.29
CA GLN A 63 8.81 7.67 -8.22
C GLN A 63 9.03 6.21 -8.61
N GLU A 64 10.28 5.77 -8.79
CA GLU A 64 10.61 4.37 -9.08
C GLU A 64 10.20 3.45 -7.91
N LEU A 65 10.47 3.88 -6.66
CA LEU A 65 10.06 3.14 -5.47
C LEU A 65 8.53 3.04 -5.33
N LYS A 66 7.81 4.12 -5.67
CA LYS A 66 6.35 4.09 -5.69
C LYS A 66 5.83 3.15 -6.77
N ASP A 67 6.38 3.20 -7.97
CA ASP A 67 5.98 2.34 -9.09
C ASP A 67 6.21 0.86 -8.78
N MET A 68 7.33 0.53 -8.14
CA MET A 68 7.62 -0.80 -7.63
C MET A 68 6.52 -1.33 -6.70
N VAL A 69 6.15 -0.55 -5.68
CA VAL A 69 5.10 -0.93 -4.72
C VAL A 69 3.74 -1.03 -5.41
N VAL A 70 3.44 -0.12 -6.35
CA VAL A 70 2.19 -0.14 -7.12
C VAL A 70 2.09 -1.42 -7.96
N VAL A 71 3.17 -1.86 -8.60
CA VAL A 71 3.18 -3.12 -9.36
C VAL A 71 2.90 -4.31 -8.44
N ASN A 72 3.58 -4.41 -7.29
CA ASN A 72 3.32 -5.47 -6.30
C ASN A 72 1.85 -5.48 -5.85
N LEU A 73 1.28 -4.30 -5.61
CA LEU A 73 -0.11 -4.14 -5.21
C LEU A 73 -1.09 -4.58 -6.31
N LEU A 74 -0.84 -4.21 -7.58
CA LEU A 74 -1.69 -4.59 -8.71
C LEU A 74 -1.79 -6.11 -8.83
N GLU A 75 -0.64 -6.79 -8.79
CA GLU A 75 -0.56 -8.26 -8.85
C GLU A 75 -1.34 -8.93 -7.71
N ARG A 76 -1.44 -8.26 -6.56
CA ARG A 76 -2.09 -8.77 -5.34
C ARG A 76 -3.53 -8.30 -5.16
N GLY A 77 -4.10 -7.64 -6.17
CA GLY A 77 -5.47 -7.12 -6.14
C GLY A 77 -5.67 -5.92 -5.21
N GLY A 78 -4.60 -5.17 -4.93
CA GLY A 78 -4.58 -3.95 -4.13
C GLY A 78 -4.30 -4.15 -2.64
N ASP A 79 -3.99 -5.37 -2.20
CA ASP A 79 -3.61 -5.64 -0.82
C ASP A 79 -2.08 -5.72 -0.67
N PRO A 80 -1.47 -4.87 0.17
CA PRO A 80 -0.02 -4.89 0.38
C PRO A 80 0.44 -6.12 1.16
N SER A 81 1.67 -6.58 0.88
CA SER A 81 2.42 -7.43 1.79
C SER A 81 2.84 -6.65 3.05
N ILE A 82 3.39 -7.35 4.04
CA ILE A 82 4.02 -6.68 5.19
C ILE A 82 5.20 -5.82 4.72
N ALA A 83 6.05 -6.34 3.82
CA ALA A 83 7.17 -5.57 3.25
C ALA A 83 6.69 -4.33 2.49
N ASP A 84 5.70 -4.46 1.62
CA ASP A 84 5.10 -3.33 0.88
C ASP A 84 4.57 -2.29 1.88
N GLY A 85 3.89 -2.75 2.94
CA GLY A 85 3.36 -1.89 4.00
C GLY A 85 4.44 -1.08 4.72
N LEU A 86 5.63 -1.66 4.94
CA LEU A 86 6.76 -0.95 5.54
C LEU A 86 7.26 0.18 4.64
N LEU A 87 7.42 -0.09 3.34
CA LEU A 87 7.86 0.94 2.39
C LEU A 87 6.77 2.00 2.18
N MET A 88 5.50 1.61 2.12
CA MET A 88 4.37 2.55 2.05
C MET A 88 4.26 3.47 3.26
N ASP A 89 4.66 3.02 4.45
CA ASP A 89 4.74 3.88 5.64
C ASP A 89 5.76 4.99 5.51
N VAL A 90 6.81 4.79 4.69
CA VAL A 90 7.84 5.78 4.42
C VAL A 90 7.45 6.67 3.24
N LEU A 91 6.94 6.08 2.14
CA LEU A 91 6.57 6.80 0.93
C LEU A 91 5.27 7.63 1.05
N GLY A 92 4.42 7.30 2.03
CA GLY A 92 3.09 7.87 2.16
C GLY A 92 2.02 6.99 1.50
N ARG A 93 1.24 6.29 2.33
CA ARG A 93 0.20 5.33 1.89
C ARG A 93 -0.82 5.94 0.91
N ILE A 94 -1.26 7.17 1.16
CA ILE A 94 -2.30 7.84 0.36
C ILE A 94 -1.83 8.03 -1.08
N GLU A 95 -0.59 8.47 -1.27
CA GLU A 95 -0.02 8.73 -2.60
C GLU A 95 0.14 7.43 -3.39
N VAL A 96 0.65 6.39 -2.74
CA VAL A 96 0.77 5.05 -3.35
C VAL A 96 -0.60 4.52 -3.77
N TYR A 97 -1.63 4.64 -2.93
CA TYR A 97 -2.99 4.21 -3.30
C TYR A 97 -3.60 5.07 -4.41
N HIS A 98 -3.29 6.37 -4.47
CA HIS A 98 -3.75 7.23 -5.55
C HIS A 98 -3.13 6.81 -6.90
N GLN A 99 -1.82 6.56 -6.93
CA GLN A 99 -1.13 6.07 -8.12
C GLN A 99 -1.62 4.68 -8.53
N LEU A 100 -1.80 3.76 -7.56
CA LEU A 100 -2.38 2.45 -7.79
C LEU A 100 -3.75 2.55 -8.49
N ARG A 101 -4.62 3.44 -8.02
CA ARG A 101 -5.94 3.65 -8.61
C ARG A 101 -5.83 4.18 -10.05
N LYS A 102 -4.95 5.15 -10.29
CA LYS A 102 -4.72 5.70 -11.63
C LYS A 102 -4.24 4.62 -12.60
N LYS A 103 -3.26 3.82 -12.19
CA LYS A 103 -2.69 2.75 -13.02
C LYS A 103 -3.71 1.62 -13.27
N ALA A 104 -4.43 1.19 -12.23
CA ALA A 104 -5.50 0.21 -12.37
C ALA A 104 -6.61 0.68 -13.32
N ALA A 105 -6.98 1.97 -13.29
CA ALA A 105 -7.96 2.53 -14.22
C ALA A 105 -7.44 2.57 -15.67
N GLN A 106 -6.16 2.89 -15.87
CA GLN A 106 -5.51 2.88 -17.19
C GLN A 106 -5.42 1.45 -17.77
N GLU A 107 -5.12 0.46 -16.93
CA GLU A 107 -4.96 -0.95 -17.34
C GLU A 107 -6.28 -1.75 -17.31
N GLY A 108 -7.39 -1.14 -16.87
CA GLY A 108 -8.70 -1.81 -16.75
C GLY A 108 -8.77 -2.89 -15.66
N ILE A 109 -7.87 -2.84 -14.67
CA ILE A 109 -7.76 -3.83 -13.59
C ILE A 109 -8.70 -3.47 -12.43
N ARG A 110 -9.50 -4.44 -11.98
CA ARG A 110 -10.37 -4.28 -10.80
C ARG A 110 -9.60 -4.53 -9.50
N LEU A 111 -9.47 -3.52 -8.66
CA LEU A 111 -8.82 -3.61 -7.34
C LEU A 111 -9.80 -4.10 -6.28
N LYS A 112 -9.59 -5.31 -5.76
CA LYS A 112 -10.45 -5.90 -4.70
C LYS A 112 -10.45 -5.06 -3.42
N ALA A 113 -9.31 -4.49 -3.07
CA ALA A 113 -9.14 -3.69 -1.85
C ALA A 113 -9.85 -2.32 -1.89
N LEU A 114 -10.17 -1.79 -3.07
CA LEU A 114 -10.77 -0.44 -3.23
C LEU A 114 -12.25 -0.44 -3.62
N ASN A 115 -12.86 -1.62 -3.75
CA ASN A 115 -14.29 -1.74 -4.10
C ASN A 115 -15.23 -1.05 -3.08
N SER A 116 -14.79 -0.80 -1.84
CA SER A 116 -15.60 -0.13 -0.80
C SER A 116 -15.55 1.41 -0.85
N PHE A 117 -14.54 2.02 -1.50
CA PHE A 117 -14.35 3.48 -1.48
C PHE A 117 -15.17 4.23 -2.54
N GLY A 118 -15.71 3.53 -3.54
CA GLY A 118 -16.56 4.14 -4.57
C GLY A 118 -17.86 4.75 -4.02
N GLY A 119 -18.39 4.22 -2.92
CA GLY A 119 -19.67 4.66 -2.34
C GLY A 119 -19.63 6.07 -1.75
N ILE A 120 -18.56 6.42 -1.01
CA ILE A 120 -18.50 7.69 -0.26
C ILE A 120 -18.28 8.87 -1.21
N GLY A 121 -17.39 8.74 -2.20
CA GLY A 121 -17.17 9.81 -3.19
C GLY A 121 -18.40 10.08 -4.05
N LEU A 122 -19.14 9.03 -4.41
CA LEU A 122 -20.39 9.14 -5.16
C LEU A 122 -21.50 9.79 -4.31
N LEU A 123 -21.59 9.43 -3.02
CA LEU A 123 -22.50 10.08 -2.06
C LEU A 123 -22.22 11.58 -1.91
N ILE A 124 -20.95 11.98 -1.73
CA ILE A 124 -20.57 13.39 -1.62
C ILE A 124 -20.94 14.16 -2.89
N GLY A 125 -20.68 13.57 -4.07
CA GLY A 125 -21.07 14.16 -5.35
C GLY A 125 -22.59 14.36 -5.49
N ILE A 126 -23.39 13.36 -5.10
CA ILE A 126 -24.86 13.46 -5.12
C ILE A 126 -25.36 14.53 -4.15
N VAL A 127 -24.84 14.57 -2.92
CA VAL A 127 -25.23 15.57 -1.93
C VAL A 127 -24.89 16.99 -2.42
N GLY A 128 -23.71 17.18 -3.01
CA GLY A 128 -23.33 18.47 -3.59
C GLY A 128 -24.26 18.90 -4.73
N LEU A 129 -24.63 17.97 -5.61
CA LEU A 129 -25.50 18.24 -6.75
C LEU A 129 -26.93 18.59 -6.31
N ILE A 130 -27.50 17.85 -5.37
CA ILE A 130 -28.82 18.14 -4.77
C ILE A 130 -28.80 19.51 -4.08
N SER A 131 -27.74 19.80 -3.31
CA SER A 131 -27.60 21.09 -2.61
C SER A 131 -27.55 22.26 -3.59
N ALA A 132 -26.81 22.12 -4.69
CA ALA A 132 -26.72 23.14 -5.74
C ALA A 132 -28.07 23.38 -6.44
N VAL A 133 -28.81 22.31 -6.74
CA VAL A 133 -30.16 22.40 -7.33
C VAL A 133 -31.13 23.08 -6.37
N TYR A 134 -31.11 22.72 -5.09
CA TYR A 134 -31.97 23.33 -4.07
C TYR A 134 -31.70 24.84 -3.91
N LEU A 135 -30.42 25.23 -3.82
CA LEU A 135 -30.03 26.64 -3.78
C LEU A 135 -30.44 27.40 -5.04
N TYR A 136 -30.32 26.78 -6.22
CA TYR A 136 -30.74 27.38 -7.49
C TYR A 136 -32.25 27.71 -7.51
N PHE A 137 -33.10 26.84 -6.96
CA PHE A 137 -34.54 27.07 -6.87
C PHE A 137 -34.94 28.04 -5.75
N LEU A 138 -34.16 28.15 -4.68
CA LEU A 138 -34.38 29.13 -3.60
C LEU A 138 -34.04 30.55 -4.00
N ASN A 139 -33.09 30.71 -4.92
CA ASN A 139 -32.56 31.99 -5.36
C ASN A 139 -33.22 32.50 -6.67
N ARG A 140 -34.37 31.92 -7.03
CA ARG A 140 -35.20 32.27 -8.18
C ARG A 140 -36.60 32.64 -7.71
#